data_AF-A0A7Y0QQS8-F1
#
_entry.id   AF-A0A7Y0QQS8-F1
#
_cell.length_a   1.000
_cell.length_b   1.000
_cell.length_c   1.000
_cell.angle_alpha   90.00
_cell.angle_beta   90.00
_cell.angle_gamma   90.00
#
_symmetry.space_group_name_H-M   'P 1'
#
loop_
_entity.id
_entity.type
_entity.pdbx_description
1 polymer ?
#
loop_
_entity_poly.entity_id
_entity_poly.type
_entity_poly.pdbx_seq_one_letter_code
_entity_poly.pdbx_strand_id
1 'polypeptide(L)'
;MVKQPVSVNGVVRWRDVGLTEESHREQKERKMVVLRHEIGDVLRDVRQRQGRTLREVSHSARVSLGYLSEVERGQKEASSELLSSICSALDVPLSLMLREVSDRVAVAEGVVIPDTVPQELSREFVADIPDELPDGLSRGLASARS
;
A
#
# COMPACT_ATOMS: atom_id res chain seq x y z
N MET A 1 -28.53 -6.53 -28.83
CA MET A 1 -27.20 -6.49 -29.46
C MET A 1 -27.36 -5.82 -30.82
N VAL A 2 -26.87 -4.60 -31.00
CA VAL A 2 -27.08 -3.85 -32.25
C VAL A 2 -25.86 -4.06 -33.14
N LYS A 3 -26.04 -4.75 -34.27
CA LYS A 3 -24.99 -4.89 -35.30
C LYS A 3 -25.17 -3.78 -36.32
N GLN A 4 -24.10 -3.02 -36.60
CA GLN A 4 -24.11 -2.03 -37.66
C GLN A 4 -23.27 -2.52 -38.84
N PRO A 5 -23.79 -2.41 -40.08
CA PRO A 5 -23.02 -2.75 -41.27
C PRO A 5 -21.95 -1.68 -41.52
N VAL A 6 -20.70 -2.10 -41.66
CA VAL A 6 -19.58 -1.24 -42.04
C VAL A 6 -18.95 -1.75 -43.35
N SER A 7 -18.63 -0.83 -44.26
CA SER A 7 -18.03 -1.16 -45.55
C SER A 7 -16.52 -0.94 -45.50
N VAL A 8 -15.74 -2.01 -45.76
CA VAL A 8 -14.28 -1.93 -45.86
C VAL A 8 -13.87 -2.54 -47.19
N ASN A 9 -13.22 -1.74 -48.05
CA ASN A 9 -12.80 -2.15 -49.39
C ASN A 9 -13.91 -2.81 -50.22
N GLY A 10 -15.14 -2.29 -50.14
CA GLY A 10 -16.30 -2.79 -50.88
C GLY A 10 -16.95 -4.06 -50.32
N VAL A 11 -16.46 -4.60 -49.20
CA VAL A 11 -17.07 -5.75 -48.50
C VAL A 11 -17.84 -5.27 -47.28
N VAL A 12 -19.15 -5.56 -47.25
CA VAL A 12 -20.01 -5.28 -46.09
C VAL A 12 -19.69 -6.28 -44.98
N ARG A 13 -19.15 -5.78 -43.87
CA ARG A 13 -18.91 -6.55 -42.65
C ARG A 13 -19.84 -6.09 -41.55
N TRP A 14 -20.41 -7.04 -40.83
CA TRP A 14 -21.25 -6.76 -39.66
C TRP A 14 -20.37 -6.64 -38.43
N ARG A 15 -20.27 -5.45 -37.83
CA ARG A 15 -19.55 -5.23 -36.57
C ARG A 15 -20.56 -5.15 -35.43
N ASP A 16 -20.30 -5.89 -34.35
CA ASP A 16 -21.03 -5.74 -33.09
C ASP A 16 -20.71 -4.35 -32.51
N VAL A 17 -21.74 -3.52 -32.33
CA VAL A 17 -21.61 -2.19 -31.73
C VAL A 17 -22.39 -2.20 -30.42
N GLY A 18 -21.69 -2.43 -29.32
CA GLY A 18 -22.25 -2.33 -27.97
C GLY A 18 -21.54 -3.20 -26.94
N LEU A 19 -20.96 -2.54 -25.92
CA LEU A 19 -20.55 -3.06 -24.61
C LEU A 19 -19.27 -3.92 -24.49
N THR A 20 -18.36 -3.93 -25.47
CA THR A 20 -17.17 -4.79 -25.40
C THR A 20 -15.84 -4.08 -25.10
N GLU A 21 -15.78 -2.74 -25.11
CA GLU A 21 -14.51 -2.04 -24.81
C GLU A 21 -14.41 -1.48 -23.39
N GLU A 22 -15.53 -1.21 -22.70
CA GLU A 22 -15.51 -0.65 -21.34
C GLU A 22 -15.14 -1.71 -20.28
N SER A 23 -15.63 -2.96 -20.41
CA SER A 23 -15.34 -4.02 -19.43
C SER A 23 -13.91 -4.56 -19.49
N HIS A 24 -13.25 -4.45 -20.65
CA HIS A 24 -11.86 -4.88 -20.83
C HIS A 24 -10.83 -3.90 -20.25
N ARG A 25 -11.20 -2.64 -19.95
CA ARG A 25 -10.34 -1.65 -19.27
C ARG A 25 -10.44 -1.72 -17.74
N GLU A 26 -11.59 -2.11 -17.20
CA GLU A 26 -11.81 -2.25 -15.75
C GLU A 26 -11.14 -3.50 -15.18
N GLN A 27 -10.99 -4.55 -15.98
CA GLN A 27 -10.18 -5.75 -15.67
C GLN A 27 -8.73 -5.60 -16.16
N LYS A 28 -8.13 -4.42 -16.01
CA LYS A 28 -6.67 -4.31 -16.05
C LYS A 28 -6.12 -5.03 -14.83
N GLU A 29 -6.03 -6.36 -14.94
CA GLU A 29 -5.51 -7.36 -13.99
C GLU A 29 -5.30 -6.81 -12.59
N ARG A 30 -6.20 -7.11 -11.65
CA ARG A 30 -5.86 -7.11 -10.22
C ARG A 30 -4.62 -7.97 -10.09
N LYS A 31 -3.45 -7.33 -10.11
CA LYS A 31 -2.16 -7.99 -10.15
C LYS A 31 -2.10 -8.80 -8.87
N MET A 32 -1.95 -10.12 -9.00
CA MET A 32 -1.87 -11.00 -7.84
C MET A 32 -0.80 -10.45 -6.89
N VAL A 33 -1.23 -9.99 -5.71
CA VAL A 33 -0.33 -9.44 -4.72
C VAL A 33 0.43 -10.60 -4.10
N VAL A 34 1.75 -10.53 -4.15
CA VAL A 34 2.62 -11.52 -3.54
C VAL A 34 3.18 -10.89 -2.28
N LEU A 35 2.69 -11.35 -1.13
CA LEU A 35 2.95 -10.73 0.17
C LEU A 35 4.44 -10.52 0.46
N ARG A 36 5.31 -11.48 0.13
CA ARG A 36 6.77 -11.34 0.34
C ARG A 36 7.40 -10.19 -0.45
N HIS A 37 6.86 -9.78 -1.59
CA HIS A 37 7.36 -8.60 -2.31
C HIS A 37 7.04 -7.34 -1.52
N GLU A 38 5.78 -7.19 -1.06
CA GLU A 38 5.36 -6.02 -0.28
C GLU A 38 6.12 -5.93 1.05
N ILE A 39 6.31 -7.07 1.74
CA ILE A 39 7.16 -7.14 2.93
C ILE A 39 8.60 -6.73 2.60
N GLY A 40 9.18 -7.28 1.52
CA GLY A 40 10.55 -6.98 1.11
C GLY A 40 10.76 -5.49 0.83
N ASP A 41 9.82 -4.88 0.10
CA ASP A 41 9.87 -3.46 -0.24
C ASP A 41 9.72 -2.58 1.00
N VAL A 42 8.83 -2.91 1.95
CA VAL A 42 8.70 -2.15 3.21
C VAL A 42 10.00 -2.23 4.02
N LEU A 43 10.57 -3.42 4.18
CA LEU A 43 11.82 -3.60 4.92
C LEU A 43 12.97 -2.81 4.27
N ARG A 44 13.06 -2.85 2.93
CA ARG A 44 14.02 -2.09 2.16
C ARG A 44 13.85 -0.59 2.37
N ASP A 45 12.62 -0.09 2.31
CA ASP A 45 12.33 1.34 2.44
C ASP A 45 12.58 1.86 3.86
N VAL A 46 12.24 1.08 4.89
CA VAL A 46 12.62 1.39 6.28
C VAL A 46 14.14 1.48 6.40
N ARG A 47 14.87 0.47 5.90
CA ARG A 47 16.33 0.44 5.95
C ARG A 47 16.96 1.65 5.22
N GLN A 48 16.46 1.96 4.02
CA GLN A 48 16.95 3.08 3.22
C GLN A 48 16.66 4.44 3.85
N ARG A 49 15.48 4.63 4.45
CA ARG A 49 15.13 5.84 5.21
C ARG A 49 16.08 6.07 6.40
N GLN A 50 16.57 4.99 7.01
CA GLN A 50 17.59 5.05 8.07
C GLN A 50 19.02 5.27 7.55
N GLY A 51 19.25 5.26 6.23
CA GLY A 51 20.58 5.35 5.65
C GLY A 51 21.47 4.14 5.90
N ARG A 52 20.90 3.00 6.30
CA ARG A 52 21.66 1.80 6.69
C ARG A 52 21.92 0.86 5.54
N THR A 53 23.08 0.22 5.55
CA THR A 53 23.45 -0.77 4.55
C THR A 53 22.85 -2.14 4.86
N LEU A 54 22.73 -2.99 3.83
CA LEU A 54 22.35 -4.39 4.01
C LEU A 54 23.26 -5.11 5.01
N ARG A 55 24.57 -4.80 5.00
CA ARG A 55 25.57 -5.43 5.88
C ARG A 55 25.32 -5.11 7.36
N GLU A 56 25.02 -3.86 7.68
CA GLU A 56 24.75 -3.41 9.06
C GLU A 56 23.50 -4.08 9.63
N VAL A 57 22.43 -4.11 8.84
CA VAL A 57 21.16 -4.72 9.25
C VAL A 57 21.29 -6.23 9.33
N SER A 58 21.89 -6.89 8.33
CA SER A 58 22.05 -8.35 8.34
C SER A 58 22.89 -8.82 9.54
N HIS A 59 23.93 -8.05 9.90
CA HIS A 59 24.74 -8.35 11.09
C HIS A 59 23.91 -8.26 12.38
N SER A 60 23.14 -7.19 12.55
CA SER A 60 22.30 -6.97 13.72
C SER A 60 21.16 -8.01 13.83
N ALA A 61 20.56 -8.38 12.69
CA ALA A 61 19.50 -9.38 12.59
C ALA A 61 20.01 -10.83 12.64
N ARG A 62 21.33 -11.04 12.71
CA ARG A 62 21.97 -12.38 12.71
C ARG A 62 21.59 -13.25 11.50
N VAL A 63 21.43 -12.63 10.34
CA VAL A 63 21.18 -13.30 9.06
C VAL A 63 22.32 -13.01 8.09
N SER A 64 22.44 -13.82 7.03
CA SER A 64 23.42 -13.50 5.99
C SER A 64 22.98 -12.27 5.18
N LEU A 65 23.95 -11.50 4.69
CA LEU A 65 23.69 -10.36 3.79
C LEU A 65 22.92 -10.81 2.54
N GLY A 66 23.30 -11.96 1.97
CA GLY A 66 22.62 -12.54 0.82
C GLY A 66 21.15 -12.86 1.12
N TYR A 67 20.88 -13.47 2.27
CA TYR A 67 19.51 -13.78 2.67
C TYR A 67 18.66 -12.51 2.84
N LEU A 68 19.17 -11.48 3.54
CA LEU A 68 18.45 -10.21 3.66
C LEU A 68 18.19 -9.55 2.30
N SER A 69 19.17 -9.59 1.39
CA SER A 69 19.01 -9.09 0.02
C SER A 69 17.96 -9.86 -0.79
N GLU A 70 17.86 -11.17 -0.62
CA GLU A 70 16.81 -11.98 -1.25
C GLU A 70 15.42 -11.67 -0.65
N VAL A 71 15.33 -11.48 0.67
CA VAL A 71 14.09 -11.07 1.35
C VAL A 71 13.61 -9.70 0.87
N GLU A 72 14.49 -8.69 0.83
CA GLU A 72 14.14 -7.34 0.36
C GLU A 72 13.72 -7.28 -1.11
N ARG A 73 14.11 -8.27 -1.91
CA ARG A 73 13.67 -8.42 -3.30
C ARG A 73 12.44 -9.34 -3.45
N GLY A 74 11.87 -9.79 -2.33
CA GLY A 74 10.79 -10.77 -2.25
C GLY A 74 11.08 -12.08 -2.99
N GLN A 75 12.34 -12.53 -2.98
CA GLN A 75 12.75 -13.83 -3.50
C GLN A 75 12.66 -14.95 -2.46
N LYS A 76 12.49 -14.59 -1.19
CA LYS A 76 12.35 -15.52 -0.06
C LYS A 76 11.13 -15.19 0.78
N GLU A 77 10.47 -16.24 1.24
CA GLU A 77 9.55 -16.17 2.36
C GLU A 77 10.39 -16.16 3.64
N ALA A 78 10.24 -15.12 4.46
CA ALA A 78 10.88 -15.05 5.77
C ALA A 78 9.94 -15.65 6.83
N SER A 79 10.49 -16.43 7.76
CA SER A 79 9.70 -16.88 8.91
C SER A 79 9.32 -15.70 9.80
N SER A 80 8.29 -15.88 10.64
CA SER A 80 7.87 -14.84 11.59
C SER A 80 9.00 -14.44 12.55
N GLU A 81 9.84 -15.39 12.98
CA GLU A 81 11.01 -15.15 13.83
C GLU A 81 12.08 -14.32 13.11
N LEU A 82 12.32 -14.59 11.82
CA LEU A 82 13.26 -13.83 11.01
C LEU A 82 12.74 -12.41 10.73
N LEU A 83 11.44 -12.26 10.43
CA LEU A 83 10.81 -10.95 10.30
C LEU A 83 10.93 -10.14 11.59
N SER A 84 10.65 -10.76 12.74
CA SER A 84 10.83 -10.12 14.05
C SER A 84 12.28 -9.70 14.29
N SER A 85 13.24 -10.56 13.93
CA SER A 85 14.68 -10.27 14.07
C SER A 85 15.13 -9.09 13.18
N ILE A 86 14.64 -9.03 11.94
CA ILE A 86 14.93 -7.92 11.02
C ILE A 86 14.25 -6.62 11.50
N CYS A 87 12.99 -6.68 11.94
CA CYS A 87 12.28 -5.52 12.48
C CYS A 87 12.99 -4.96 13.73
N SER A 88 13.42 -5.84 14.64
CA SER A 88 14.21 -5.46 15.81
C SER A 88 15.56 -4.83 15.41
N ALA A 89 16.23 -5.40 14.41
CA ALA A 89 17.47 -4.86 13.89
C ALA A 89 17.29 -3.48 13.25
N LEU A 90 16.12 -3.20 12.69
CA LEU A 90 15.71 -1.92 12.11
C LEU A 90 15.04 -0.99 13.13
N ASP A 91 14.94 -1.35 14.41
CA ASP A 91 14.25 -0.55 15.43
C ASP A 91 12.82 -0.11 15.01
N VAL A 92 12.10 -1.02 14.35
CA VAL A 92 10.70 -0.81 13.94
C VAL A 92 9.81 -1.87 14.60
N PRO A 93 8.72 -1.47 15.29
CA PRO A 93 7.72 -2.42 15.77
C PRO A 93 7.12 -3.24 14.61
N LEU A 94 6.98 -4.55 14.80
CA LEU A 94 6.41 -5.45 13.79
C LEU A 94 5.01 -4.99 13.35
N SER A 95 4.20 -4.47 14.26
CA SER A 95 2.86 -3.94 13.95
C SER A 95 2.89 -2.76 12.99
N LEU A 96 3.87 -1.85 13.13
CA LEU A 96 4.02 -0.71 12.21
C LEU A 96 4.51 -1.16 10.84
N MET A 97 5.44 -2.12 10.80
CA MET A 97 5.87 -2.74 9.55
C MET A 97 4.69 -3.39 8.82
N LEU A 98 3.90 -4.20 9.52
CA LEU A 98 2.71 -4.86 8.95
C LEU A 98 1.62 -3.87 8.52
N ARG A 99 1.48 -2.74 9.21
CA ARG A 99 0.58 -1.67 8.78
C ARG A 99 1.02 -1.07 7.44
N GLU A 100 2.32 -0.78 7.28
CA GLU A 100 2.83 -0.26 6.01
C GLU A 100 2.69 -1.29 4.87
N VAL A 101 2.88 -2.58 5.17
CA VAL A 101 2.60 -3.68 4.21
C VAL A 101 1.12 -3.68 3.84
N SER A 102 0.22 -3.60 4.83
CA SER A 102 -1.23 -3.56 4.60
C SER A 102 -1.63 -2.37 3.71
N ASP A 103 -1.05 -1.20 3.94
CA ASP A 103 -1.31 0.00 3.14
C ASP A 103 -0.89 -0.23 1.66
N ARG A 104 0.24 -0.90 1.41
CA ARG A 104 0.68 -1.23 0.04
C ARG A 104 -0.18 -2.29 -0.63
N VAL A 105 -0.54 -3.34 0.11
CA VAL A 105 -1.45 -4.39 -0.38
C VAL A 105 -2.79 -3.76 -0.77
N ALA A 106 -3.34 -2.87 0.06
CA ALA A 106 -4.59 -2.16 -0.22
C ALA A 106 -4.50 -1.34 -1.53
N VAL A 107 -3.41 -0.60 -1.73
CA VAL A 107 -3.16 0.13 -2.98
C VAL A 107 -3.09 -0.83 -4.18
N ALA A 108 -2.38 -1.95 -4.05
CA ALA A 108 -2.23 -2.94 -5.12
C ALA A 108 -3.56 -3.65 -5.46
N GLU A 109 -4.43 -3.84 -4.48
CA GLU A 109 -5.78 -4.40 -4.64
C GLU A 109 -6.78 -3.40 -5.23
N GLY A 110 -6.39 -2.14 -5.35
CA GLY A 110 -7.27 -1.03 -5.77
C GLY A 110 -8.28 -0.65 -4.68
N VAL A 111 -7.98 -0.92 -3.41
CA VAL A 111 -8.80 -0.48 -2.29
C VAL A 111 -8.68 1.03 -2.19
N VAL A 112 -9.77 1.72 -2.51
CA VAL A 112 -9.91 3.15 -2.28
C VAL A 112 -10.32 3.35 -0.84
N ILE A 113 -9.40 3.79 0.01
CA ILE A 113 -9.74 4.32 1.33
C ILE A 113 -10.16 5.78 1.10
N PRO A 114 -11.42 6.16 1.39
CA PRO A 114 -11.84 7.54 1.26
C PRO A 114 -11.03 8.42 2.22
N ASP A 115 -10.49 9.55 1.72
CA ASP A 115 -9.80 10.56 2.56
C ASP A 115 -10.74 11.28 3.54
N THR A 116 -12.02 10.89 3.56
CA THR A 116 -13.07 11.46 4.39
C THR A 116 -13.59 10.41 5.36
N VAL A 117 -13.84 10.84 6.60
CA VAL A 117 -14.58 10.03 7.57
C VAL A 117 -16.01 9.85 7.06
N PRO A 118 -16.57 8.62 7.04
CA PRO A 118 -17.98 8.39 6.78
C PRO A 118 -18.85 9.34 7.62
N GLN A 119 -19.93 9.85 7.03
CA GLN A 119 -20.78 10.84 7.70
C GLN A 119 -21.42 10.27 8.97
N GLU A 120 -21.64 8.96 9.01
CA GLU A 120 -22.19 8.22 10.14
C GLU A 120 -21.24 8.27 11.34
N LEU A 121 -19.96 7.96 11.12
CA LEU A 121 -18.92 8.06 12.15
C LEU A 121 -18.68 9.53 12.56
N SER A 122 -18.72 10.45 11.60
CA SER A 122 -18.63 11.89 11.92
C SER A 122 -19.76 12.31 12.86
N ARG A 123 -21.00 11.90 12.62
CA ARG A 123 -22.14 12.25 13.49
C ARG A 123 -22.06 11.62 14.88
N GLU A 124 -21.59 10.38 14.97
CA GLU A 124 -21.46 9.65 16.23
C GLU A 124 -20.36 10.23 17.13
N PHE A 125 -19.25 10.70 16.55
CA PHE A 125 -18.06 11.15 17.30
C PHE A 125 -17.82 12.67 17.31
N VAL A 126 -18.46 13.46 16.43
CA VAL A 126 -18.36 14.95 16.44
C VAL A 126 -19.37 15.58 17.41
N ALA A 127 -20.40 14.84 17.83
CA ALA A 127 -21.42 15.35 18.75
C ALA A 127 -20.89 15.79 20.13
N ASP A 128 -19.68 15.33 20.51
CA ASP A 128 -19.03 15.63 21.80
C ASP A 128 -17.80 16.55 21.68
N ILE A 129 -17.56 17.17 20.51
CA ILE A 129 -16.52 18.22 20.42
C ILE A 129 -17.14 19.52 20.96
N PRO A 130 -16.69 20.05 22.12
CA PRO A 130 -17.17 21.34 22.58
C PRO A 130 -16.79 22.42 21.56
N ASP A 131 -17.71 23.34 21.26
CA ASP A 131 -17.44 24.48 20.38
C ASP A 131 -16.23 25.32 20.83
N GLU A 132 -15.88 25.22 22.12
CA GLU A 132 -14.69 25.82 22.72
C GLU A 132 -13.60 24.76 22.95
N LEU A 133 -12.49 24.88 22.21
CA LEU A 133 -11.23 24.22 22.54
C LEU A 133 -10.80 24.62 23.96
N PRO A 134 -10.55 23.68 24.88
CA PRO A 134 -10.02 24.02 26.20
C PRO A 134 -8.74 24.86 26.08
N ASP A 135 -8.65 25.97 26.82
CA ASP A 135 -7.58 26.97 26.74
C ASP A 135 -6.13 26.41 26.79
N GLY A 136 -5.95 25.15 27.23
CA GLY A 136 -4.68 24.45 27.27
C GLY A 136 -4.20 23.85 25.93
N LEU A 137 -5.07 23.60 24.96
CA LEU A 137 -4.72 22.96 23.68
C LEU A 137 -4.23 23.97 22.62
N SER A 138 -4.64 25.23 22.73
CA SER A 138 -4.30 26.31 21.79
C SER A 138 -2.81 26.68 21.81
N ARG A 139 -2.07 26.39 22.89
CA ARG A 139 -0.64 26.73 23.02
C ARG A 139 0.31 25.75 22.31
N GLY A 140 -0.12 24.52 22.03
CA GLY A 140 0.73 23.48 21.44
C GLY A 140 0.87 23.59 19.91
N LEU A 141 -0.20 23.95 19.20
CA LEU A 141 -0.22 23.98 17.73
C LEU A 141 0.57 25.16 17.12
N ALA A 142 0.74 26.26 17.86
CA ALA A 142 1.46 27.43 17.37
C ALA A 142 2.99 27.23 17.29
N SER A 143 3.55 26.20 17.95
CA SER A 143 5.00 25.94 17.99
C SER A 143 5.51 25.01 16.88
N ALA A 144 4.64 24.40 16.08
CA ALA A 144 5.03 23.41 15.05
C ALA A 144 5.19 24.00 13.64
N ARG A 145 5.22 25.34 13.50
CA ARG A 145 5.36 26.05 12.22
C ARG A 145 6.54 27.03 12.16
N SER A 146 7.64 26.71 12.84
CA SER A 146 8.93 27.40 12.64
C SER A 146 10.02 26.41 12.27
#